data_AF-A0A7K5Q7C4-F1
#
_entry.id   AF-A0A7K5Q7C4-F1
#
_cell.length_a   1.000
_cell.length_b   1.000
_cell.length_c   1.000
_cell.angle_alpha   90.00
_cell.angle_beta   90.00
_cell.angle_gamma   90.00
#
_symmetry.space_group_name_H-M   'P 1'
#
loop_
_entity.id
_entity.type
_entity.pdbx_description
1 polymer ?
#
loop_
_entity_poly.entity_id
_entity_poly.type
_entity_poly.pdbx_seq_one_letter_code
_entity_poly.pdbx_strand_id
1 'polypeptide(L)'
;FPQVEVEVESMDKAGNFIGWLHIEGVNLSVALVEQALSRVHFTAERSPYCKALLAAQDAAKQRKEKVRGAQGTCPSREVVPVLEEKERTANYKPVFVTEITDDLHFYVQDVETGAQLEKLMENMRAEVGAHPPVEGSFAPRRGDFCIAKFVDGEWYRARVEKVESGGKVHIFYIDYGN
;
A
#
# COMPACT_ATOMS: atom_id res chain seq x y z
N PHE A 1 -14.14 29.54 1.57
CA PHE A 1 -13.73 28.14 1.75
C PHE A 1 -14.97 27.32 2.07
N PRO A 2 -15.12 26.09 1.55
CA PRO A 2 -16.25 25.25 1.92
C PRO A 2 -16.18 24.94 3.41
N GLN A 3 -17.32 24.99 4.09
CA GLN A 3 -17.44 24.55 5.48
C GLN A 3 -17.52 23.02 5.49
N VAL A 4 -16.74 22.38 6.35
CA VAL A 4 -16.70 20.93 6.48
C VAL A 4 -16.92 20.53 7.93
N GLU A 5 -17.54 19.38 8.12
CA GLU A 5 -17.72 18.76 9.43
C GLU A 5 -16.89 17.47 9.47
N VAL A 6 -16.12 17.28 10.54
CA VAL A 6 -15.22 16.13 10.68
C VAL A 6 -15.54 15.41 11.98
N GLU A 7 -15.79 14.10 11.88
CA GLU A 7 -15.95 13.19 13.02
C GLU A 7 -14.68 12.36 13.15
N VAL A 8 -13.96 12.48 14.25
CA VAL A 8 -12.70 11.74 14.47
C VAL A 8 -12.99 10.44 15.21
N GLU A 9 -12.58 9.31 14.65
CA GLU A 9 -12.72 7.98 15.27
C GLU A 9 -11.43 7.47 15.90
N SER A 10 -10.29 7.72 15.26
CA SER A 10 -8.98 7.23 15.73
C SER A 10 -7.83 8.06 15.16
N MET A 11 -6.60 7.65 15.47
CA MET A 11 -5.37 8.29 14.98
C MET A 11 -4.37 7.21 14.59
N ASP A 12 -3.66 7.41 13.49
CA ASP A 12 -2.55 6.52 13.11
C ASP A 12 -1.25 6.85 13.88
N LYS A 13 -0.23 5.99 13.72
CA LYS A 13 1.07 6.19 14.39
C LYS A 13 1.86 7.40 13.88
N ALA A 14 1.49 7.97 12.73
CA ALA A 14 2.10 9.18 12.19
C ALA A 14 1.38 10.45 12.68
N GLY A 15 0.35 10.31 13.52
CA GLY A 15 -0.41 11.44 14.08
C GLY A 15 -1.57 11.92 13.19
N ASN A 16 -1.91 11.21 12.11
CA ASN A 16 -3.05 11.58 11.28
C ASN A 16 -4.35 11.06 11.88
N PHE A 17 -5.35 11.94 11.99
CA PHE A 17 -6.70 11.57 12.42
C PHE A 17 -7.42 10.76 11.33
N ILE A 18 -8.12 9.71 11.76
CA ILE A 18 -8.95 8.84 10.94
C ILE A 18 -10.39 9.03 11.37
N GLY A 19 -11.29 9.24 10.42
CA GLY A 19 -12.68 9.53 10.70
C GLY A 19 -13.49 9.86 9.45
N TRP A 20 -14.62 10.53 9.64
CA TRP A 20 -15.59 10.85 8.59
C TRP A 20 -15.57 12.34 8.31
N LEU A 21 -15.63 12.69 7.02
CA LEU A 21 -15.70 14.09 6.59
C LEU A 21 -17.00 14.30 5.83
N HIS A 22 -17.74 15.32 6.23
CA HIS A 22 -18.98 15.75 5.60
C HIS A 22 -18.81 17.14 4.97
N ILE A 23 -19.21 17.27 3.71
CA ILE A 23 -19.24 18.53 2.97
C ILE A 23 -20.69 18.75 2.56
N GLU A 24 -21.33 19.82 3.07
CA GLU A 24 -22.74 20.15 2.74
C GLU A 24 -23.70 18.96 2.99
N GLY A 25 -23.47 18.21 4.07
CA GLY A 25 -24.27 17.03 4.43
C GLY A 25 -23.91 15.75 3.66
N VAL A 26 -22.97 15.80 2.71
CA VAL A 26 -22.50 14.64 1.95
C VAL A 26 -21.26 14.04 2.62
N ASN A 27 -21.33 12.74 2.95
CA ASN A 27 -20.17 12.00 3.43
C ASN A 27 -19.16 11.76 2.29
N LEU A 28 -17.96 12.32 2.43
CA LEU A 28 -16.93 12.30 1.39
C LEU A 28 -16.48 10.87 1.05
N SER A 29 -16.37 9.98 2.04
CA SER A 29 -15.99 8.58 1.82
C SER A 29 -17.02 7.86 0.95
N VAL A 30 -18.32 8.10 1.18
CA VAL A 30 -19.41 7.56 0.36
C VAL A 30 -19.34 8.09 -1.07
N ALA A 31 -19.15 9.40 -1.23
CA ALA A 31 -19.06 10.04 -2.54
C ALA A 31 -17.88 9.52 -3.38
N LEU A 32 -16.70 9.34 -2.77
CA LEU A 32 -15.52 8.78 -3.45
C LEU A 32 -15.73 7.33 -3.90
N VAL A 33 -16.38 6.51 -3.06
CA VAL A 33 -16.73 5.12 -3.41
C VAL A 33 -17.75 5.10 -4.53
N GLU A 34 -18.77 5.95 -4.47
CA GLU A 34 -19.78 6.06 -5.51
C GLU A 34 -19.16 6.43 -6.86
N GLN A 35 -18.24 7.39 -6.90
CA GLN A 35 -17.55 7.79 -8.13
C GLN A 35 -16.47 6.79 -8.59
N ALA A 36 -16.36 5.62 -7.94
CA ALA A 36 -15.37 4.59 -8.23
C ALA A 36 -13.90 5.06 -8.08
N LEU A 37 -13.67 6.11 -7.29
CA LEU A 37 -12.35 6.67 -6.96
C LEU A 37 -11.75 6.02 -5.70
N SER A 38 -12.55 5.25 -4.96
CA SER A 38 -12.13 4.53 -3.77
C SER A 38 -12.87 3.19 -3.64
N ARG A 39 -12.45 2.35 -2.69
CA ARG A 39 -13.09 1.07 -2.36
C ARG A 39 -13.43 1.03 -0.88
N VAL A 40 -14.50 0.33 -0.54
CA VAL A 40 -14.87 0.10 0.87
C VAL A 40 -13.79 -0.75 1.52
N HIS A 41 -13.29 -0.29 2.66
CA HIS A 41 -12.33 -1.00 3.49
C HIS A 41 -13.07 -1.74 4.61
N PHE A 42 -12.57 -2.89 5.08
CA PHE A 42 -13.26 -3.72 6.09
C PHE A 42 -13.49 -2.97 7.41
N THR A 43 -12.67 -1.96 7.73
CA THR A 43 -12.88 -1.13 8.93
C THR A 43 -14.22 -0.39 8.91
N ALA A 44 -14.78 -0.14 7.73
CA ALA A 44 -16.10 0.46 7.58
C ALA A 44 -17.24 -0.49 8.01
N GLU A 45 -17.01 -1.79 8.20
CA GLU A 45 -18.04 -2.73 8.65
C GLU A 45 -18.59 -2.37 10.04
N ARG A 46 -17.76 -1.77 10.88
CA ARG A 46 -18.12 -1.32 12.24
C ARG A 46 -18.71 0.09 12.28
N SER A 47 -18.74 0.78 11.15
CA SER A 47 -19.19 2.17 11.05
C SER A 47 -20.71 2.26 10.84
N PRO A 48 -21.36 3.33 11.34
CA PRO A 48 -22.76 3.62 10.98
C PRO A 48 -22.97 3.80 9.47
N TYR A 49 -21.92 4.17 8.72
CA TYR A 49 -22.00 4.40 7.27
C TYR A 49 -21.79 3.14 6.42
N CYS A 50 -21.59 1.96 7.03
CA CYS A 50 -21.36 0.69 6.33
C CYS A 50 -22.36 0.44 5.20
N LYS A 51 -23.66 0.56 5.49
CA LYS A 51 -24.74 0.32 4.51
C LYS A 51 -24.66 1.28 3.32
N ALA A 52 -24.38 2.56 3.57
CA ALA A 52 -24.28 3.58 2.52
C ALA A 52 -23.04 3.35 1.63
N LEU A 53 -21.91 2.98 2.23
CA LEU A 53 -20.67 2.66 1.52
C LEU A 53 -20.84 1.43 0.60
N LEU A 54 -21.49 0.37 1.09
CA LEU A 54 -21.77 -0.82 0.27
C LEU A 54 -22.71 -0.51 -0.89
N ALA A 55 -23.79 0.24 -0.63
CA ALA A 55 -24.72 0.67 -1.68
C ALA A 55 -24.01 1.52 -2.76
N ALA A 56 -23.17 2.47 -2.35
CA ALA A 56 -22.36 3.29 -3.25
C ALA A 56 -21.40 2.43 -4.10
N GLN A 57 -20.78 1.42 -3.49
CA GLN A 57 -19.86 0.52 -4.19
C GLN A 57 -20.58 -0.34 -5.24
N ASP A 58 -21.77 -0.84 -4.92
CA ASP A 58 -22.57 -1.63 -5.86
C ASP A 58 -23.12 -0.77 -7.00
N ALA A 59 -23.54 0.47 -6.72
CA ALA A 59 -23.88 1.45 -7.76
C ALA A 59 -22.67 1.73 -8.69
N ALA A 60 -21.47 1.86 -8.12
CA ALA A 60 -20.24 2.09 -8.88
C ALA A 60 -19.88 0.89 -9.78
N LYS A 61 -20.05 -0.34 -9.29
CA LYS A 61 -19.85 -1.57 -10.08
C LYS A 61 -20.83 -1.64 -11.24
N GLN A 62 -22.13 -1.40 -11.00
CA GLN A 62 -23.16 -1.42 -12.04
C GLN A 62 -22.92 -0.34 -13.10
N ARG A 63 -22.46 0.85 -12.72
CA ARG A 63 -22.05 1.89 -13.68
C ARG A 63 -20.86 1.44 -14.53
N LYS A 64 -19.84 0.81 -13.93
CA LYS A 64 -18.70 0.26 -14.68
C LYS A 64 -19.12 -0.87 -15.62
N GLU A 65 -20.05 -1.74 -15.23
CA GLU A 65 -20.58 -2.80 -16.09
C GLU A 65 -21.40 -2.23 -17.26
N LYS A 66 -22.24 -1.21 -17.02
CA LYS A 66 -22.98 -0.52 -18.08
C LYS A 66 -22.06 0.20 -19.07
N VAL A 67 -20.99 0.84 -18.61
CA VAL A 67 -19.98 1.48 -19.47
C VAL A 67 -19.18 0.43 -20.26
N ARG A 68 -18.80 -0.70 -19.63
CA ARG A 68 -18.08 -1.81 -20.27
C ARG A 68 -18.94 -2.53 -21.32
N GLY A 69 -20.27 -2.52 -21.16
CA GLY A 69 -21.23 -2.99 -22.17
C GLY A 69 -21.46 -2.03 -23.34
N ALA A 70 -21.07 -0.75 -23.22
CA ALA A 70 -21.34 0.29 -24.21
C ALA A 70 -20.09 0.74 -25.00
N GLN A 71 -18.86 0.61 -24.48
CA GLN A 71 -17.65 0.99 -25.20
C GLN A 71 -16.47 0.07 -24.84
N GLY A 72 -15.98 -0.66 -25.84
CA GLY A 72 -14.76 -1.46 -25.78
C GLY A 72 -13.50 -0.63 -25.92
N THR A 73 -13.21 0.27 -24.96
CA THR A 73 -11.91 0.94 -24.90
C THR A 73 -11.35 0.86 -23.49
N CYS A 74 -10.35 0.00 -23.31
CA CYS A 74 -9.33 0.23 -22.29
C CYS A 74 -8.73 1.61 -22.56
N PRO A 75 -8.56 2.51 -21.57
CA PRO A 75 -7.51 3.51 -21.69
C PRO A 75 -6.20 2.72 -21.78
N SER A 76 -5.65 2.63 -22.99
CA SER A 76 -4.30 2.11 -23.20
C SER A 76 -3.38 2.92 -22.33
N ARG A 77 -2.70 2.25 -21.40
CA ARG A 77 -1.53 2.79 -20.69
C ARG A 77 -0.65 3.44 -21.77
N GLU A 78 -0.42 4.75 -21.69
CA GLU A 78 0.48 5.44 -22.62
C GLU A 78 1.82 4.73 -22.57
N VAL A 79 2.13 3.97 -23.63
CA VAL A 79 3.44 3.36 -23.81
C VAL A 79 4.33 4.52 -24.21
N VAL A 80 5.10 5.02 -23.25
CA VAL A 80 6.11 6.04 -23.53
C VAL A 80 7.06 5.45 -24.58
N PRO A 81 7.17 6.04 -25.78
CA PRO A 81 8.06 5.50 -26.80
C PRO A 81 9.49 5.60 -26.28
N VAL A 82 10.16 4.45 -26.18
CA VAL A 82 11.58 4.37 -25.82
C VAL A 82 12.36 5.08 -26.92
N LEU A 83 13.05 6.18 -26.57
CA LEU A 83 13.96 6.90 -27.45
C LEU A 83 15.01 5.91 -28.01
N GLU A 84 15.24 5.93 -29.31
CA GLU A 84 16.33 5.17 -29.94
C GLU A 84 17.68 5.64 -29.37
N GLU A 85 18.22 4.89 -28.40
CA GLU A 85 19.55 5.14 -27.85
C GLU A 85 20.63 4.63 -28.81
N LYS A 86 21.56 5.53 -29.17
CA LYS A 86 22.81 5.22 -29.87
C LYS A 86 23.62 4.19 -29.07
N GLU A 87 24.13 3.16 -29.76
CA GLU A 87 25.05 2.12 -29.32
C GLU A 87 25.08 1.83 -27.81
N ARG A 88 24.39 0.75 -27.42
CA ARG A 88 24.36 0.20 -26.05
C ARG A 88 25.77 0.03 -25.48
N THR A 89 26.19 0.97 -24.64
CA THR A 89 27.42 0.83 -23.87
C THR A 89 27.14 -0.09 -22.69
N ALA A 90 27.78 -1.26 -22.65
CA ALA A 90 27.55 -2.24 -21.60
C ALA A 90 28.28 -1.78 -20.31
N ASN A 91 27.52 -1.33 -19.32
CA ASN A 91 28.01 -0.99 -17.99
C ASN A 91 27.52 -2.05 -16.98
N TYR A 92 28.36 -3.03 -16.70
CA TYR A 92 28.05 -4.09 -15.75
C TYR A 92 28.44 -3.66 -14.34
N LYS A 93 27.55 -3.92 -13.39
CA LYS A 93 27.79 -3.69 -11.96
C LYS A 93 27.65 -5.00 -11.18
N PRO A 94 28.49 -5.22 -10.16
CA PRO A 94 28.32 -6.37 -9.27
C PRO A 94 27.06 -6.19 -8.44
N VAL A 95 26.22 -7.23 -8.40
CA VAL A 95 24.97 -7.24 -7.62
C VAL A 95 24.82 -8.58 -6.91
N PHE A 96 24.07 -8.59 -5.80
CA PHE A 96 23.66 -9.79 -5.10
C PHE A 96 22.19 -10.07 -5.42
N VAL A 97 21.88 -11.23 -6.01
CA VAL A 97 20.49 -11.62 -6.33
C VAL A 97 19.84 -12.15 -5.06
N THR A 98 18.71 -11.56 -4.67
CA THR A 98 18.04 -11.86 -3.39
C THR A 98 16.79 -12.72 -3.54
N GLU A 99 15.99 -12.50 -4.58
CA GLU A 99 14.72 -13.19 -4.80
C GLU A 99 14.50 -13.40 -6.30
N ILE A 100 13.89 -14.53 -6.68
CA ILE A 100 13.45 -14.83 -8.04
C ILE A 100 11.97 -15.19 -7.96
N THR A 101 11.13 -14.44 -8.68
CA THR A 101 9.69 -14.60 -8.66
C THR A 101 9.20 -15.61 -9.70
N ASP A 102 7.99 -16.14 -9.50
CA ASP A 102 7.37 -17.10 -10.42
C ASP A 102 7.13 -16.56 -11.84
N ASP A 103 7.05 -15.24 -11.98
CA ASP A 103 6.87 -14.54 -13.26
C ASP A 103 8.20 -14.14 -13.92
N LEU A 104 9.31 -14.75 -13.49
CA LEU A 104 10.66 -14.59 -14.04
C LEU A 104 11.24 -13.18 -13.87
N HIS A 105 10.77 -12.45 -12.86
CA HIS A 105 11.45 -11.26 -12.35
C HIS A 105 12.39 -11.65 -11.21
N PHE A 106 13.31 -10.76 -10.87
CA PHE A 106 14.24 -10.97 -9.77
C PHE A 106 14.58 -9.65 -9.10
N TYR A 107 14.92 -9.73 -7.82
CA TYR A 107 15.38 -8.60 -7.01
C TYR A 107 16.88 -8.73 -6.76
N VAL A 108 17.54 -7.57 -6.67
CA VAL A 108 18.98 -7.48 -6.46
C VAL A 108 19.32 -6.39 -5.46
N GLN A 109 20.42 -6.59 -4.76
CA GLN A 109 21.09 -5.58 -3.93
C GLN A 109 22.39 -5.15 -4.60
N ASP A 110 22.73 -3.86 -4.48
CA ASP A 110 24.02 -3.34 -4.92
C ASP A 110 25.11 -3.75 -3.92
N VAL A 111 26.13 -4.46 -4.40
CA VAL A 111 27.26 -4.95 -3.57
C VAL A 111 27.98 -3.78 -2.89
N GLU A 112 28.05 -2.60 -3.52
CA GLU A 112 28.71 -1.42 -2.96
C GLU A 112 28.02 -0.90 -1.68
N THR A 113 26.71 -1.16 -1.54
CA THR A 113 25.90 -0.67 -0.40
C THR A 113 25.58 -1.75 0.64
N GLY A 114 26.04 -2.98 0.44
CA GLY A 114 25.76 -4.11 1.34
C GLY A 114 26.12 -3.84 2.80
N ALA A 115 27.32 -3.29 3.05
CA ALA A 115 27.76 -2.94 4.41
C ALA A 115 26.87 -1.88 5.09
N GLN A 116 26.25 -0.98 4.30
CA GLN A 116 25.31 0.01 4.84
C GLN A 116 23.99 -0.64 5.25
N LEU A 117 23.52 -1.61 4.46
CA LEU A 117 22.33 -2.40 4.79
C LEU A 117 22.55 -3.25 6.04
N GLU A 118 23.70 -3.93 6.17
CA GLU A 118 24.04 -4.72 7.36
C GLU A 118 24.04 -3.86 8.62
N LYS A 119 24.71 -2.71 8.59
CA LYS A 119 24.73 -1.76 9.71
C LYS A 119 23.34 -1.24 10.06
N LEU A 120 22.51 -0.96 9.06
CA LEU A 120 21.13 -0.54 9.26
C LEU A 120 20.31 -1.63 9.97
N MET A 121 20.44 -2.88 9.53
CA MET A 121 19.74 -4.02 10.12
C MET A 121 20.18 -4.28 11.57
N GLU A 122 21.48 -4.22 11.85
CA GLU A 122 22.02 -4.34 13.21
C GLU A 122 21.44 -3.27 14.14
N ASN A 123 21.53 -2.00 13.75
CA ASN A 123 21.00 -0.89 14.54
C ASN A 123 19.48 -1.00 14.76
N MET A 124 18.74 -1.32 13.70
CA MET A 124 17.28 -1.47 13.78
C MET A 124 16.89 -2.61 14.72
N ARG A 125 17.56 -3.76 14.63
CA ARG A 125 17.27 -4.93 15.47
C ARG A 125 17.65 -4.67 16.92
N ALA A 126 18.74 -3.97 17.18
CA ALA A 126 19.12 -3.54 18.52
C ALA A 126 18.06 -2.61 19.13
N GLU A 127 17.57 -1.63 18.37
CA GLU A 127 16.50 -0.71 18.80
C GLU A 127 15.20 -1.46 19.10
N VAL A 128 14.81 -2.40 18.23
CA VAL A 128 13.62 -3.24 18.44
C VAL A 128 13.78 -4.17 19.65
N GLY A 129 14.98 -4.65 19.92
CA GLY A 129 15.29 -5.44 21.12
C GLY A 129 15.17 -4.62 22.42
N ALA A 130 15.62 -3.36 22.40
CA ALA A 130 15.50 -2.44 23.53
C ALA A 130 14.06 -1.92 23.72
N HIS A 131 13.33 -1.75 22.62
CA HIS A 131 11.97 -1.20 22.58
C HIS A 131 11.03 -2.12 21.76
N PRO A 132 10.62 -3.27 22.32
CA PRO A 132 9.77 -4.22 21.61
C PRO A 132 8.44 -3.59 21.16
N PRO A 133 8.00 -3.83 19.92
CA PRO A 133 6.73 -3.32 19.43
C PRO A 133 5.57 -3.93 20.22
N VAL A 134 4.66 -3.07 20.65
CA VAL A 134 3.42 -3.49 21.35
C VAL A 134 2.47 -4.13 20.35
N GLU A 135 2.11 -5.39 20.57
CA GLU A 135 1.16 -6.11 19.72
C GLU A 135 -0.20 -5.38 19.65
N GLY A 136 -0.81 -5.35 18.46
CA GLY A 136 -2.09 -4.67 18.23
C GLY A 136 -2.03 -3.14 18.21
N SER A 137 -0.91 -2.52 18.57
CA SER A 137 -0.78 -1.05 18.54
C SER A 137 -0.69 -0.46 17.13
N PHE A 138 -0.45 -1.30 16.12
CA PHE A 138 -0.31 -0.89 14.72
C PHE A 138 -1.50 -1.37 13.90
N ALA A 139 -2.19 -0.41 13.28
CA ALA A 139 -3.23 -0.67 12.29
C ALA A 139 -2.65 -0.40 10.89
N PRO A 140 -2.12 -1.42 10.19
CA PRO A 140 -1.45 -1.23 8.91
C PRO A 140 -2.44 -0.73 7.85
N ARG A 141 -1.98 0.19 7.00
CA ARG A 141 -2.67 0.57 5.76
C ARG A 141 -1.79 0.27 4.57
N ARG A 142 -2.44 0.00 3.44
CA ARG A 142 -1.74 -0.19 2.16
C ARG A 142 -0.83 1.01 1.88
N GLY A 143 0.44 0.73 1.63
CA GLY A 143 1.47 1.72 1.36
C GLY A 143 2.31 2.13 2.57
N ASP A 144 1.87 1.85 3.80
CA ASP A 144 2.62 2.18 5.01
C ASP A 144 3.96 1.42 5.03
N PHE A 145 5.02 2.10 5.46
CA PHE A 145 6.28 1.47 5.84
C PHE A 145 6.20 0.93 7.26
N CYS A 146 6.78 -0.23 7.48
CA CYS A 146 6.81 -0.90 8.77
C CYS A 146 8.07 -1.75 8.91
N ILE A 147 8.23 -2.34 10.10
CA ILE A 147 9.11 -3.48 10.29
C ILE A 147 8.26 -4.74 10.40
N ALA A 148 8.74 -5.84 9.86
CA ALA A 148 8.08 -7.13 9.90
C ALA A 148 9.05 -8.21 10.34
N LYS A 149 8.55 -9.16 11.13
CA LYS A 149 9.31 -10.29 11.61
C LYS A 149 9.19 -11.44 10.60
N PHE A 150 10.32 -11.89 10.06
CA PHE A 150 10.34 -12.97 9.08
C PHE A 150 10.37 -14.34 9.77
N VAL A 151 10.33 -15.41 8.98
CA VAL A 151 10.26 -16.81 9.48
C VAL A 151 11.53 -17.25 10.20
N ASP A 152 12.65 -16.57 9.98
CA ASP A 152 13.90 -16.74 10.72
C ASP A 152 13.87 -16.12 12.12
N GLY A 153 12.82 -15.36 12.44
CA GLY A 153 12.65 -14.67 13.72
C GLY A 153 13.29 -13.28 13.78
N GLU A 154 13.90 -12.81 12.70
CA GLU A 154 14.55 -11.50 12.63
C GLU A 154 13.60 -10.43 12.08
N TRP A 155 13.86 -9.16 12.44
CA TRP A 155 13.10 -8.01 11.95
C TRP A 155 13.75 -7.41 10.70
N TYR A 156 12.89 -7.04 9.75
CA TYR A 156 13.26 -6.47 8.45
C TYR A 156 12.37 -5.27 8.11
N ARG A 157 12.86 -4.38 7.25
CA ARG A 157 12.03 -3.28 6.73
C ARG A 157 11.07 -3.81 5.68
N ALA A 158 9.83 -3.37 5.75
CA ALA A 158 8.77 -3.82 4.85
C ALA A 158 7.81 -2.70 4.49
N ARG A 159 7.05 -2.93 3.43
CA ARG A 159 5.93 -2.08 3.01
C ARG A 159 4.66 -2.91 2.96
N VAL A 160 3.55 -2.34 3.43
CA VAL A 160 2.25 -3.00 3.37
C VAL A 160 1.72 -2.95 1.93
N GLU A 161 1.56 -4.11 1.30
CA GLU A 161 1.03 -4.28 -0.05
C GLU A 161 -0.50 -4.33 -0.06
N LYS A 162 -1.08 -5.07 0.90
CA LYS A 162 -2.51 -5.32 1.00
C LYS A 162 -2.90 -5.69 2.43
N VAL A 163 -4.04 -5.20 2.89
CA VAL A 163 -4.64 -5.59 4.16
C VAL A 163 -5.94 -6.35 3.86
N GLU A 164 -6.05 -7.57 4.36
CA GLU A 164 -7.21 -8.44 4.18
C GLU A 164 -8.08 -8.48 5.44
N SER A 165 -9.32 -8.94 5.27
CA SER A 165 -10.20 -9.23 6.40
C SER A 165 -9.60 -10.34 7.28
N GLY A 166 -9.86 -10.27 8.59
CA GLY A 166 -9.32 -11.23 9.56
C GLY A 166 -7.88 -10.96 10.00
N GLY A 167 -7.33 -9.77 9.72
CA GLY A 167 -6.03 -9.34 10.25
C GLY A 167 -4.82 -9.87 9.48
N LYS A 168 -5.03 -10.48 8.30
CA LYS A 168 -3.94 -10.88 7.42
C LYS A 168 -3.40 -9.68 6.65
N VAL A 169 -2.09 -9.50 6.67
CA VAL A 169 -1.41 -8.37 6.03
C VAL A 169 -0.38 -8.94 5.06
N HIS A 170 -0.49 -8.56 3.80
CA HIS A 170 0.53 -8.83 2.80
C HIS A 170 1.53 -7.68 2.85
N ILE A 171 2.80 -8.05 2.92
CA ILE A 171 3.92 -7.13 3.00
C ILE A 171 4.92 -7.47 1.90
N PHE A 172 5.78 -6.51 1.61
CA PHE A 172 6.92 -6.65 0.71
C PHE A 172 8.17 -6.21 1.46
N TYR A 173 9.17 -7.08 1.57
CA TYR A 173 10.45 -6.77 2.21
C TYR A 173 11.28 -5.90 1.29
N ILE A 174 11.32 -4.59 1.58
CA ILE A 174 11.82 -3.57 0.64
C ILE A 174 13.31 -3.70 0.31
N ASP A 175 14.06 -4.39 1.17
CA ASP A 175 15.48 -4.62 1.00
C ASP A 175 15.80 -5.93 0.25
N TYR A 176 14.84 -6.86 0.13
CA TYR A 176 15.12 -8.24 -0.32
C TYR A 176 14.21 -8.70 -1.48
N GLY A 177 12.99 -8.19 -1.59
CA GLY A 177 12.10 -8.47 -2.72
C GLY A 177 11.03 -9.55 -2.50
N ASN A 178 11.06 -10.22 -1.35
CA ASN A 178 10.11 -11.28 -0.98
C ASN A 178 8.99 -10.80 -0.03
#